data_AF-A0A179T4Y7-F1
#
_entry.id   AF-A0A179T4Y7-F1
#
_cell.length_a   1.000
_cell.length_b   1.000
_cell.length_c   1.000
_cell.angle_alpha   90.00
_cell.angle_beta   90.00
_cell.angle_gamma   90.00
#
_symmetry.space_group_name_H-M   'P 1'
#
loop_
_entity.id
_entity.type
_entity.pdbx_description
1 polymer ?
#
loop_
_entity_poly.entity_id
_entity_poly.type
_entity_poly.pdbx_seq_one_letter_code
_entity_poly.pdbx_strand_id
1 'polypeptide(L)'
;MKNIKKLGLIFVIFILIVVLFVYFALPSKEQEDPSENEITVNEIEVVAEPKLDEKEETEEKEYNLKLKALVKNQFEYFDSIVNGSYFKNSRKNGPDGKYPDGWVSNKVKNELGQRAKEIDELLPENINDPTSQDLINVLVRINQTSSLLDTQKNVYQIYRTLYNLNVDLNEYELEEGKFDPENDWTQVFGEEIDQSVKTEEEIKMRNLETETEIMGG
;
A
#
# COMPACT_ATOMS: atom_id res chain seq x y z
N MET A 1 8.22 46.55 -4.13
CA MET A 1 6.82 46.89 -4.50
C MET A 1 6.22 46.10 -5.69
N LYS A 2 6.83 45.00 -6.17
CA LYS A 2 6.29 44.20 -7.30
C LYS A 2 5.38 43.01 -6.89
N ASN A 3 5.43 42.55 -5.63
CA ASN A 3 4.74 41.33 -5.21
C ASN A 3 3.32 41.54 -4.68
N ILE A 4 2.98 42.75 -4.22
CA ILE A 4 1.63 43.06 -3.69
C ILE A 4 0.58 43.10 -4.82
N LYS A 5 0.97 43.52 -6.03
CA LYS A 5 0.07 43.55 -7.20
C LYS A 5 -0.30 42.15 -7.71
N LYS A 6 0.59 41.16 -7.56
CA LYS A 6 0.31 39.76 -7.94
C LYS A 6 -0.64 39.08 -6.96
N LEU A 7 -0.54 39.40 -5.67
CA LEU A 7 -1.41 38.84 -4.63
C LEU A 7 -2.86 39.39 -4.74
N GLY A 8 -3.01 40.68 -5.06
CA GLY A 8 -4.32 41.28 -5.31
C GLY A 8 -5.04 40.70 -6.53
N LEU A 9 -4.31 40.34 -7.59
CA LEU A 9 -4.90 39.75 -8.80
C LEU A 9 -5.42 38.33 -8.54
N ILE A 10 -4.69 37.52 -7.76
CA ILE A 10 -5.09 36.15 -7.40
C ILE A 10 -6.36 36.18 -6.52
N PHE A 11 -6.46 37.14 -5.60
CA PHE A 11 -7.63 37.27 -4.72
C PHE A 11 -8.90 37.65 -5.49
N VAL A 12 -8.80 38.49 -6.52
CA VAL A 12 -9.94 38.86 -7.38
C VAL A 12 -10.42 37.66 -8.21
N ILE A 13 -9.48 36.85 -8.73
CA ILE A 13 -9.81 35.63 -9.48
C ILE A 13 -10.52 34.61 -8.57
N PHE A 14 -10.04 34.45 -7.34
CA PHE A 14 -10.66 33.55 -6.36
C PHE A 14 -12.10 33.95 -6.01
N ILE A 15 -12.36 35.24 -5.80
CA ILE A 15 -13.74 35.73 -5.55
C ILE A 15 -14.65 35.46 -6.74
N LEU A 16 -14.16 35.67 -7.97
CA LEU A 16 -14.94 35.41 -9.19
C LEU A 16 -15.33 33.93 -9.33
N ILE A 17 -14.41 33.02 -8.99
CA ILE A 17 -14.67 31.57 -9.02
C ILE A 17 -15.70 31.17 -7.96
N VAL A 18 -15.60 31.72 -6.74
CA VAL A 18 -16.57 31.43 -5.66
C VAL A 18 -17.97 31.94 -6.01
N VAL A 19 -18.10 33.13 -6.60
CA VAL A 19 -19.40 33.66 -7.05
C VAL A 19 -20.00 32.80 -8.17
N LEU A 20 -19.18 32.33 -9.10
CA LEU A 20 -19.61 31.41 -10.16
C LEU A 20 -20.07 30.06 -9.59
N PHE A 21 -19.36 29.54 -8.60
CA PHE A 21 -19.72 28.29 -7.93
C PHE A 21 -21.04 28.41 -7.16
N VAL A 22 -21.26 29.52 -6.44
CA VAL A 22 -22.54 29.79 -5.76
C VAL A 22 -23.69 29.97 -6.76
N TYR A 23 -23.44 30.59 -7.92
CA TYR A 23 -24.46 30.74 -8.96
C TYR A 23 -24.88 29.39 -9.56
N PHE A 24 -23.94 28.46 -9.77
CA PHE A 24 -24.26 27.11 -10.27
C PHE A 24 -24.77 26.15 -9.19
N ALA A 25 -24.42 26.37 -7.91
CA ALA A 25 -24.85 25.55 -6.79
C ALA A 25 -26.21 25.97 -6.19
N LEU A 26 -26.78 27.10 -6.60
CA LEU A 26 -28.14 27.47 -6.23
C LEU A 26 -29.14 26.73 -7.15
N PRO A 27 -30.00 25.85 -6.61
CA PRO A 27 -31.09 25.30 -7.39
C PRO A 27 -31.96 26.46 -7.86
N SER A 28 -32.18 26.54 -9.19
CA SER A 28 -33.10 27.51 -9.77
C SER A 28 -34.47 27.32 -9.13
N LYS A 29 -34.88 28.27 -8.28
CA LYS A 29 -36.25 28.34 -7.80
C LYS A 29 -37.13 28.67 -9.00
N GLU A 30 -37.73 27.64 -9.57
CA GLU A 30 -38.89 27.81 -10.43
C GLU A 30 -40.01 28.47 -9.62
N GLN A 31 -40.61 29.43 -10.28
CA GLN A 31 -41.56 30.40 -9.80
C GLN A 31 -42.93 29.73 -9.66
N GLU A 32 -43.52 29.75 -8.45
CA GLU A 32 -44.91 29.40 -8.22
C GLU A 32 -45.84 30.39 -8.94
N ASP A 33 -46.80 29.88 -9.71
CA ASP A 33 -48.11 30.53 -9.88
C ASP A 33 -49.19 29.42 -9.96
N PRO A 34 -50.35 29.56 -9.29
CA PRO A 34 -51.27 28.46 -9.02
C PRO A 34 -52.35 28.38 -10.09
N SER A 35 -52.66 27.16 -10.52
CA SER A 35 -53.92 26.89 -11.22
C SER A 35 -54.28 25.42 -11.08
N GLU A 36 -55.41 25.19 -10.43
CA GLU A 36 -56.14 23.93 -10.29
C GLU A 36 -56.18 23.10 -11.58
N ASN A 37 -55.83 21.81 -11.49
CA ASN A 37 -56.76 20.75 -11.86
C ASN A 37 -56.25 19.36 -11.41
N GLU A 38 -57.20 18.65 -10.82
CA GLU A 38 -57.18 17.33 -10.20
C GLU A 38 -56.99 16.20 -11.24
N ILE A 39 -55.90 15.42 -11.15
CA ILE A 39 -55.84 14.01 -11.59
C ILE A 39 -54.89 13.24 -10.66
N THR A 40 -55.37 12.10 -10.19
CA THR A 40 -54.76 11.14 -9.26
C THR A 40 -53.63 10.29 -9.87
N VAL A 41 -52.85 9.67 -8.98
CA VAL A 41 -51.97 8.49 -9.16
C VAL A 41 -50.49 8.76 -9.45
N ASN A 42 -49.68 8.90 -8.38
CA ASN A 42 -48.76 7.86 -7.90
C ASN A 42 -47.89 8.44 -6.78
N GLU A 43 -47.90 7.77 -5.64
CA GLU A 43 -46.95 7.95 -4.55
C GLU A 43 -45.56 7.57 -5.09
N ILE A 44 -44.80 8.58 -5.54
CA ILE A 44 -43.37 8.42 -5.77
C ILE A 44 -42.76 8.47 -4.38
N GLU A 45 -42.55 7.29 -3.82
CA GLU A 45 -41.63 7.05 -2.72
C GLU A 45 -40.31 7.75 -3.09
N VAL A 46 -40.08 8.92 -2.50
CA VAL A 46 -38.79 9.59 -2.55
C VAL A 46 -37.86 8.68 -1.78
N VAL A 47 -37.24 7.73 -2.48
CA VAL A 47 -36.09 6.99 -2.01
C VAL A 47 -35.04 8.05 -1.75
N ALA A 48 -34.97 8.50 -0.49
CA ALA A 48 -33.88 9.32 -0.02
C ALA A 48 -32.61 8.54 -0.36
N GLU A 49 -31.78 9.10 -1.25
CA GLU A 49 -30.42 8.61 -1.45
C GLU A 49 -29.80 8.46 -0.06
N PRO A 50 -29.26 7.28 0.29
CA PRO A 50 -28.65 7.09 1.59
C PRO A 50 -27.53 8.13 1.70
N LYS A 51 -27.69 9.09 2.61
CA LYS A 51 -26.60 9.96 3.00
C LYS A 51 -25.56 9.03 3.62
N LEU A 52 -24.50 8.74 2.88
CA LEU A 52 -23.26 8.24 3.45
C LEU A 52 -22.97 9.12 4.65
N ASP A 53 -22.91 8.51 5.84
CA ASP A 53 -22.68 9.25 7.07
C ASP A 53 -21.35 9.98 6.92
N GLU A 54 -21.34 11.30 7.05
CA GLU A 54 -20.14 12.16 6.94
C GLU A 54 -18.98 11.67 7.84
N LYS A 55 -19.33 10.90 8.88
CA LYS A 55 -18.43 10.20 9.79
C LYS A 55 -17.69 9.01 9.12
N GLU A 56 -18.38 8.20 8.33
CA GLU A 56 -17.81 7.06 7.60
C GLU A 56 -16.78 7.53 6.56
N GLU A 57 -17.11 8.60 5.82
CA GLU A 57 -16.20 9.19 4.83
C GLU A 57 -14.93 9.77 5.48
N THR A 58 -15.05 10.31 6.70
CA THR A 58 -13.91 10.84 7.46
C THR A 58 -12.99 9.72 7.96
N GLU A 59 -13.56 8.63 8.48
CA GLU A 59 -12.82 7.47 8.98
C GLU A 59 -12.07 6.74 7.86
N GLU A 60 -12.71 6.54 6.70
CA GLU A 60 -12.09 5.93 5.52
C GLU A 60 -10.91 6.77 5.00
N LYS A 61 -11.07 8.10 4.98
CA LYS A 61 -10.01 9.01 4.55
C LYS A 61 -8.83 9.01 5.50
N GLU A 62 -9.06 8.97 6.80
CA GLU A 62 -8.00 8.85 7.81
C GLU A 62 -7.27 7.51 7.69
N TYR A 63 -8.01 6.41 7.51
CA TYR A 63 -7.44 5.08 7.27
C TYR A 63 -6.52 5.09 6.04
N ASN A 64 -7.01 5.61 4.91
CA ASN A 64 -6.25 5.69 3.67
C ASN A 64 -4.96 6.52 3.82
N LEU A 65 -4.99 7.61 4.60
CA LEU A 65 -3.79 8.40 4.89
C LEU A 65 -2.78 7.61 5.72
N LYS A 66 -3.23 6.88 6.74
CA LYS A 66 -2.37 6.03 7.57
C LYS A 66 -1.76 4.90 6.74
N LEU A 67 -2.56 4.28 5.87
CA LEU A 67 -2.14 3.19 4.98
C LEU A 67 -1.03 3.64 4.02
N LYS A 68 -1.23 4.78 3.34
CA LYS A 68 -0.22 5.40 2.48
C LYS A 68 1.09 5.64 3.23
N ALA A 69 1.01 6.21 4.43
CA ALA A 69 2.17 6.50 5.26
C ALA A 69 2.88 5.23 5.74
N LEU A 70 2.14 4.21 6.16
CA LEU A 70 2.67 2.91 6.56
C LEU A 70 3.44 2.28 5.40
N VAL A 71 2.79 2.09 4.24
CA VAL A 71 3.39 1.46 3.06
C VAL A 71 4.67 2.17 2.65
N LYS A 72 4.66 3.51 2.60
CA LYS A 72 5.86 4.29 2.30
C LYS A 72 6.97 4.04 3.30
N ASN A 73 6.67 4.05 4.60
CA ASN A 73 7.69 3.86 5.64
C ASN A 73 8.27 2.45 5.64
N GLN A 74 7.44 1.43 5.43
CA GLN A 74 7.90 0.05 5.26
C GLN A 74 8.77 -0.07 4.00
N PHE A 75 8.31 0.48 2.87
CA PHE A 75 9.06 0.46 1.62
C PHE A 75 10.45 1.09 1.77
N GLU A 76 10.54 2.30 2.35
CA GLU A 76 11.84 2.99 2.57
C GLU A 76 12.81 2.16 3.43
N TYR A 77 12.29 1.44 4.43
CA TYR A 77 13.10 0.55 5.25
C TYR A 77 13.66 -0.63 4.43
N PHE A 78 12.81 -1.35 3.70
CA PHE A 78 13.25 -2.49 2.88
C PHE A 78 14.08 -2.06 1.66
N ASP A 79 13.82 -0.88 1.09
CA ASP A 79 14.64 -0.24 0.07
C ASP A 79 16.07 -0.05 0.57
N SER A 80 16.23 0.46 1.79
CA SER A 80 17.55 0.64 2.41
C SER A 80 18.32 -0.67 2.60
N ILE A 81 17.60 -1.78 2.82
CA ILE A 81 18.18 -3.12 2.97
C ILE A 81 18.61 -3.67 1.59
N VAL A 82 17.68 -3.75 0.64
CA VAL A 82 17.90 -4.34 -0.71
C VAL A 82 18.93 -3.54 -1.52
N ASN A 83 18.94 -2.22 -1.35
CA ASN A 83 19.90 -1.33 -1.99
C ASN A 83 21.12 -1.03 -1.10
N GLY A 84 21.24 -1.69 0.04
CA GLY A 84 22.40 -1.69 0.92
C GLY A 84 23.59 -2.47 0.35
N SER A 85 24.77 -2.25 0.94
CA SER A 85 26.04 -2.83 0.46
C SER A 85 26.04 -4.36 0.45
N TYR A 86 25.43 -4.99 1.44
CA TYR A 86 25.33 -6.45 1.53
C TYR A 86 24.56 -7.02 0.34
N PHE A 87 23.32 -6.57 0.11
CA PHE A 87 22.47 -7.08 -0.98
C PHE A 87 23.01 -6.70 -2.36
N LYS A 88 23.56 -5.49 -2.54
CA LYS A 88 24.26 -5.10 -3.78
C LYS A 88 25.44 -6.01 -4.11
N ASN A 89 26.21 -6.43 -3.10
CA ASN A 89 27.30 -7.39 -3.32
C ASN A 89 26.77 -8.81 -3.54
N SER A 90 25.70 -9.19 -2.85
CA SER A 90 25.00 -10.46 -3.05
C SER A 90 24.61 -10.66 -4.51
N ARG A 91 23.98 -9.66 -5.13
CA ARG A 91 23.54 -9.69 -6.54
C ARG A 91 24.67 -9.92 -7.54
N LYS A 92 25.89 -9.48 -7.24
CA LYS A 92 27.07 -9.68 -8.13
C LYS A 92 27.49 -11.14 -8.21
N ASN A 93 27.11 -11.96 -7.23
CA ASN A 93 27.47 -13.38 -7.21
C ASN A 93 26.51 -14.23 -8.05
N GLY A 94 25.42 -13.65 -8.58
CA GLY A 94 24.43 -14.35 -9.39
C GLY A 94 23.64 -15.41 -8.59
N PRO A 95 22.78 -16.17 -9.27
CA PRO A 95 21.86 -17.13 -8.65
C PRO A 95 22.55 -18.33 -7.99
N ASP A 96 23.76 -18.66 -8.43
CA ASP A 96 24.60 -19.72 -7.85
C ASP A 96 25.32 -19.28 -6.56
N GLY A 97 25.18 -18.00 -6.20
CA GLY A 97 25.81 -17.40 -5.04
C GLY A 97 25.25 -18.02 -3.76
N LYS A 98 26.04 -18.88 -3.10
CA LYS A 98 25.76 -19.25 -1.70
C LYS A 98 25.69 -17.97 -0.87
N TYR A 99 24.48 -17.58 -0.52
CA TYR A 99 24.16 -16.36 0.18
C TYR A 99 24.38 -16.55 1.68
N PRO A 100 25.44 -15.97 2.28
CA PRO A 100 25.70 -16.20 3.70
C PRO A 100 24.69 -15.42 4.54
N ASP A 101 23.80 -16.07 5.30
CA ASP A 101 22.71 -15.48 6.12
C ASP A 101 23.13 -14.47 7.21
N GLY A 102 24.38 -14.02 7.23
CA GLY A 102 24.96 -13.14 8.24
C GLY A 102 24.45 -11.69 8.25
N TRP A 103 23.44 -11.31 7.46
CA TRP A 103 22.90 -9.94 7.46
C TRP A 103 21.82 -9.73 8.54
N VAL A 104 21.15 -10.79 8.99
CA VAL A 104 20.07 -10.74 10.00
C VAL A 104 20.67 -10.64 11.40
N SER A 105 21.17 -9.47 11.75
CA SER A 105 21.63 -9.16 13.12
C SER A 105 20.47 -9.09 14.13
N ASN A 106 20.75 -9.18 15.43
CA ASN A 106 19.72 -8.97 16.47
C ASN A 106 19.02 -7.60 16.35
N LYS A 107 19.75 -6.57 15.90
CA LYS A 107 19.17 -5.26 15.62
C LYS A 107 18.13 -5.35 14.50
N VAL A 108 18.48 -5.98 13.38
CA VAL A 108 17.58 -6.20 12.24
C VAL A 108 16.36 -7.02 12.67
N LYS A 109 16.53 -8.07 13.49
CA LYS A 109 15.39 -8.84 14.03
C LYS A 109 14.42 -7.98 14.84
N ASN A 110 14.93 -7.08 15.68
CA ASN A 110 14.08 -6.18 16.45
C ASN A 110 13.34 -5.18 15.54
N GLU A 111 14.03 -4.63 14.54
CA GLU A 111 13.43 -3.72 13.56
C GLU A 111 12.36 -4.42 12.73
N LEU A 112 12.61 -5.67 12.28
CA LEU A 112 11.62 -6.51 11.62
C LEU A 112 10.41 -6.80 12.50
N GLY A 113 10.62 -7.10 13.79
CA GLY A 113 9.52 -7.28 14.75
C GLY A 113 8.67 -6.02 14.93
N GLN A 114 9.31 -4.85 14.94
CA GLN A 114 8.58 -3.58 14.97
C GLN A 114 7.77 -3.38 13.67
N ARG A 115 8.35 -3.69 12.50
CA ARG A 115 7.66 -3.57 11.21
C ARG A 115 6.43 -4.48 11.12
N ALA A 116 6.57 -5.73 11.56
CA ALA A 116 5.46 -6.67 11.64
C ALA A 116 4.30 -6.11 12.48
N LYS A 117 4.62 -5.55 13.65
CA LYS A 117 3.63 -4.98 14.55
C LYS A 117 2.90 -3.76 13.93
N GLU A 118 3.63 -2.87 13.28
CA GLU A 118 3.05 -1.68 12.63
C GLU A 118 2.07 -2.06 11.50
N ILE A 119 2.33 -3.17 10.78
CA ILE A 119 1.43 -3.70 9.77
C ILE A 119 0.19 -4.33 10.41
N ASP A 120 0.40 -5.19 11.40
CA ASP A 120 -0.68 -5.89 12.12
C ASP A 120 -1.69 -4.91 12.75
N GLU A 121 -1.20 -3.83 13.36
CA GLU A 121 -2.05 -2.79 13.97
C GLU A 121 -2.94 -2.02 12.99
N LEU A 122 -2.59 -1.99 11.70
CA LEU A 122 -3.36 -1.28 10.68
C LEU A 122 -4.26 -2.19 9.85
N LEU A 123 -4.06 -3.50 9.87
CA LEU A 123 -4.89 -4.43 9.11
C LEU A 123 -6.34 -4.39 9.61
N PRO A 124 -7.35 -4.33 8.71
CA PRO A 124 -8.74 -4.41 9.11
C PRO A 124 -9.08 -5.82 9.59
N GLU A 125 -10.06 -5.94 10.49
CA GLU A 125 -10.53 -7.25 10.98
C GLU A 125 -11.08 -8.15 9.86
N ASN A 126 -11.61 -7.54 8.78
CA ASN A 126 -12.14 -8.26 7.63
C ASN A 126 -11.30 -7.97 6.39
N ILE A 127 -10.47 -8.93 6.01
CA ILE A 127 -9.52 -8.82 4.90
C ILE A 127 -10.21 -9.29 3.62
N ASN A 128 -10.71 -8.34 2.82
CA ASN A 128 -11.33 -8.63 1.52
C ASN A 128 -10.72 -7.85 0.36
N ASP A 129 -9.89 -6.85 0.63
CA ASP A 129 -9.27 -6.04 -0.41
C ASP A 129 -7.84 -6.52 -0.74
N PRO A 130 -7.36 -6.30 -1.97
CA PRO A 130 -6.02 -6.72 -2.40
C PRO A 130 -4.88 -6.10 -1.58
N THR A 131 -5.04 -4.86 -1.09
CA THR A 131 -3.99 -4.17 -0.34
C THR A 131 -3.76 -4.85 1.00
N SER A 132 -4.83 -5.20 1.71
CA SER A 132 -4.74 -5.94 2.96
C SER A 132 -4.13 -7.33 2.76
N GLN A 133 -4.45 -8.02 1.66
CA GLN A 133 -3.82 -9.30 1.32
C GLN A 133 -2.31 -9.16 1.08
N ASP A 134 -1.88 -8.12 0.37
CA ASP A 134 -0.46 -7.83 0.14
C ASP A 134 0.28 -7.47 1.43
N LEU A 135 -0.35 -6.72 2.33
CA LEU A 135 0.21 -6.43 3.65
C LEU A 135 0.34 -7.69 4.52
N ILE A 136 -0.60 -8.63 4.45
CA ILE A 136 -0.47 -9.94 5.10
C ILE A 136 0.70 -10.73 4.51
N ASN A 137 0.86 -10.69 3.19
CA ASN A 137 2.00 -11.34 2.54
C ASN A 137 3.33 -10.78 3.05
N VAL A 138 3.41 -9.46 3.22
CA VAL A 138 4.57 -8.81 3.83
C VAL A 138 4.77 -9.28 5.27
N LEU A 139 3.72 -9.28 6.10
CA LEU A 139 3.77 -9.70 7.50
C LEU A 139 4.29 -11.15 7.64
N VAL A 140 3.72 -12.08 6.86
CA VAL A 140 4.14 -13.49 6.85
C VAL A 140 5.62 -13.59 6.49
N ARG A 141 6.09 -12.88 5.46
CA ARG A 141 7.49 -12.91 5.02
C ARG A 141 8.45 -12.27 6.02
N ILE A 142 8.02 -11.24 6.73
CA ILE A 142 8.82 -10.65 7.82
C ILE A 142 9.07 -11.69 8.92
N ASN A 143 8.03 -12.43 9.30
CA ASN A 143 8.13 -13.50 10.28
C ASN A 143 9.05 -14.63 9.81
N GLN A 144 9.00 -15.00 8.52
CA GLN A 144 9.92 -15.99 7.92
C GLN A 144 11.37 -15.51 7.84
N THR A 145 11.59 -14.24 7.51
CA THR A 145 12.95 -13.66 7.47
C THR A 145 13.63 -13.76 8.83
N SER A 146 12.85 -13.67 9.90
CA SER A 146 13.33 -13.76 11.28
C SER A 146 13.71 -15.20 11.70
N SER A 147 13.21 -16.23 11.01
CA SER A 147 13.41 -17.67 11.31
C SER A 147 14.53 -18.36 10.52
N LEU A 148 15.34 -17.61 9.76
CA LEU A 148 16.54 -18.05 9.04
C LEU A 148 16.35 -18.93 7.78
N LEU A 149 15.11 -19.24 7.37
CA LEU A 149 14.86 -19.93 6.10
C LEU A 149 14.60 -18.90 4.99
N ASP A 150 15.26 -19.09 3.82
CA ASP A 150 15.11 -18.24 2.63
C ASP A 150 15.20 -16.71 2.91
N THR A 151 16.01 -16.30 3.89
CA THR A 151 15.96 -14.93 4.45
C THR A 151 16.13 -13.84 3.41
N GLN A 152 17.09 -14.02 2.49
CA GLN A 152 17.31 -13.05 1.43
C GLN A 152 16.14 -13.00 0.46
N LYS A 153 15.67 -14.16 -0.01
CA LYS A 153 14.55 -14.23 -0.97
C LYS A 153 13.29 -13.61 -0.37
N ASN A 154 13.02 -13.88 0.90
CA ASN A 154 11.91 -13.26 1.63
C ASN A 154 12.01 -11.74 1.67
N VAL A 155 13.20 -11.17 1.89
CA VAL A 155 13.40 -9.72 1.82
C VAL A 155 13.13 -9.14 0.44
N TYR A 156 13.57 -9.80 -0.62
CA TYR A 156 13.27 -9.36 -1.98
C TYR A 156 11.78 -9.44 -2.30
N GLN A 157 11.08 -10.47 -1.81
CA GLN A 157 9.63 -10.58 -1.97
C GLN A 157 8.89 -9.51 -1.17
N ILE A 158 9.31 -9.20 0.06
CA ILE A 158 8.78 -8.08 0.84
C ILE A 158 8.98 -6.77 0.09
N TYR A 159 10.20 -6.50 -0.38
CA TYR A 159 10.53 -5.29 -1.13
C TYR A 159 9.66 -5.17 -2.38
N ARG A 160 9.47 -6.24 -3.14
CA ARG A 160 8.61 -6.27 -4.34
C ARG A 160 7.16 -5.91 -4.01
N THR A 161 6.56 -6.57 -3.02
CA THR A 161 5.17 -6.29 -2.64
C THR A 161 5.01 -4.85 -2.16
N LEU A 162 5.93 -4.37 -1.33
CA LEU A 162 5.91 -2.98 -0.87
C LEU A 162 6.17 -1.96 -1.99
N TYR A 163 7.01 -2.30 -2.97
CA TYR A 163 7.22 -1.48 -4.16
C TYR A 163 5.91 -1.31 -4.93
N ASN A 164 5.22 -2.42 -5.25
CA ASN A 164 3.94 -2.37 -5.98
C ASN A 164 2.88 -1.58 -5.20
N LEU A 165 2.73 -1.83 -3.90
CA LEU A 165 1.83 -1.05 -3.05
C LEU A 165 2.20 0.44 -3.04
N ASN A 166 3.48 0.79 -3.03
CA ASN A 166 3.92 2.18 -3.01
C ASN A 166 3.73 2.87 -4.37
N VAL A 167 3.82 2.14 -5.49
CA VAL A 167 3.42 2.61 -6.82
C VAL A 167 1.92 2.92 -6.81
N ASP A 168 1.09 1.96 -6.39
CA ASP A 168 -0.36 2.07 -6.47
C ASP A 168 -0.94 3.14 -5.52
N LEU A 169 -0.41 3.23 -4.29
CA LEU A 169 -0.96 4.10 -3.25
C LEU A 169 -0.29 5.49 -3.21
N ASN A 170 0.99 5.56 -3.54
CA ASN A 170 1.82 6.76 -3.37
C ASN A 170 2.46 7.27 -4.67
N GLU A 171 2.11 6.69 -5.83
CA GLU A 171 2.63 7.10 -7.14
C GLU A 171 4.17 7.08 -7.18
N TYR A 172 4.78 6.11 -6.51
CA TYR A 172 6.24 5.97 -6.48
C TYR A 172 6.80 5.62 -7.86
N GLU A 173 7.89 6.28 -8.23
CA GLU A 173 8.67 5.95 -9.43
C GLU A 173 10.02 5.35 -9.00
N LEU A 174 10.41 4.25 -9.65
CA LEU A 174 11.68 3.59 -9.37
C LEU A 174 12.86 4.51 -9.73
N GLU A 175 13.69 4.82 -8.73
CA GLU A 175 14.90 5.61 -8.94
C GLU A 175 15.98 4.82 -9.71
N GLU A 176 16.71 5.51 -10.58
CA GLU A 176 17.81 4.93 -11.36
C GLU A 176 18.88 4.29 -10.47
N GLY A 177 19.28 3.06 -10.81
CA GLY A 177 20.32 2.31 -10.10
C GLY A 177 19.85 1.59 -8.83
N LYS A 178 18.57 1.66 -8.48
CA LYS A 178 17.94 0.76 -7.51
C LYS A 178 17.63 -0.59 -8.14
N PHE A 179 17.45 -1.60 -7.28
CA PHE A 179 16.94 -2.92 -7.71
C PHE A 179 15.53 -2.79 -8.27
N ASP A 180 15.34 -3.25 -9.49
CA ASP A 180 14.04 -3.36 -10.14
C ASP A 180 13.44 -4.76 -9.86
N PRO A 181 12.39 -4.87 -9.05
CA PRO A 181 11.86 -6.18 -8.66
C PRO A 181 11.21 -6.95 -9.80
N GLU A 182 10.82 -6.30 -10.90
CA GLU A 182 10.21 -6.96 -12.06
C GLU A 182 11.28 -7.36 -13.10
N ASN A 183 12.32 -6.54 -13.28
CA ASN A 183 13.32 -6.76 -14.33
C ASN A 183 14.60 -7.46 -13.84
N ASP A 184 15.00 -7.26 -12.58
CA ASP A 184 16.26 -7.80 -12.05
C ASP A 184 16.08 -9.17 -11.36
N TRP A 185 14.85 -9.64 -11.14
CA TRP A 185 14.57 -10.83 -10.35
C TRP A 185 15.28 -12.09 -10.86
N THR A 186 15.09 -12.40 -12.13
CA THR A 186 15.68 -13.60 -12.77
C THR A 186 17.21 -13.55 -12.75
N GLN A 187 17.81 -12.35 -12.79
CA GLN A 187 19.25 -12.19 -12.65
C GLN A 187 19.75 -12.61 -11.25
N VAL A 188 18.96 -12.35 -10.21
CA VAL A 188 19.34 -12.63 -8.81
C VAL A 188 19.06 -14.08 -8.41
N PHE A 189 17.94 -14.65 -8.87
CA PHE A 189 17.47 -15.96 -8.42
C PHE A 189 17.51 -17.06 -9.47
N GLY A 190 17.70 -16.74 -10.75
CA GLY A 190 17.78 -17.73 -11.83
C GLY A 190 16.43 -18.41 -12.12
N GLU A 191 15.35 -17.86 -11.59
CA GLU A 191 13.99 -18.35 -11.72
C GLU A 191 13.03 -17.17 -11.91
N GLU A 192 11.85 -17.45 -12.45
CA GLU A 192 10.77 -16.47 -12.56
C GLU A 192 10.17 -16.15 -11.18
N ILE A 193 9.49 -15.01 -11.08
CA ILE A 193 8.86 -14.56 -9.84
C ILE A 193 7.73 -15.54 -9.46
N ASP A 194 7.87 -16.18 -8.30
CA ASP A 194 6.78 -16.95 -7.69
C ASP A 194 5.71 -15.98 -7.16
N GLN A 195 4.58 -15.91 -7.85
CA GLN A 195 3.41 -15.10 -7.48
C GLN A 195 2.52 -15.79 -6.43
N SER A 196 2.85 -17.03 -6.01
CA SER A 196 2.05 -17.72 -5.00
C SER A 196 2.25 -17.11 -3.61
N VAL A 197 1.12 -16.82 -2.97
CA VAL A 197 1.04 -16.51 -1.55
C VAL A 197 0.97 -17.84 -0.82
N LYS A 198 1.98 -18.14 0.00
CA LYS A 198 1.93 -19.32 0.87
C LYS A 198 1.31 -18.91 2.20
N THR A 199 0.29 -19.65 2.64
CA THR A 199 -0.33 -19.43 3.94
C THR A 199 0.60 -19.86 5.07
N GLU A 200 0.40 -19.30 6.27
CA GLU A 200 1.21 -19.65 7.45
C GLU A 200 1.18 -21.17 7.74
N GLU A 201 0.06 -21.83 7.45
CA GLU A 201 -0.13 -23.28 7.56
C GLU A 201 0.66 -24.08 6.51
N GLU A 202 0.63 -23.69 5.24
CA GLU A 202 1.42 -24.31 4.18
C GLU A 202 2.93 -24.17 4.46
N ILE A 203 3.32 -23.09 5.12
CA ILE A 203 4.69 -22.81 5.54
C ILE A 203 5.10 -23.69 6.73
N LYS A 204 4.23 -23.83 7.76
CA LYS A 204 4.49 -24.74 8.90
C LYS A 204 4.72 -26.17 8.43
N MET A 205 3.94 -26.64 7.47
CA MET A 205 4.08 -27.99 6.89
C MET A 205 5.41 -28.17 6.13
N ARG A 206 5.83 -27.20 5.32
CA ARG A 206 7.14 -27.26 4.62
C ARG A 206 8.32 -27.29 5.60
N ASN A 207 8.26 -26.52 6.68
CA ASN A 207 9.33 -26.50 7.68
C ASN A 207 9.47 -27.85 8.38
N LEU A 208 8.34 -28.51 8.68
CA LEU A 208 8.31 -29.88 9.21
C LEU A 208 8.94 -30.89 8.23
N GLU A 209 8.62 -30.81 6.93
CA GLU A 209 9.18 -31.68 5.89
C GLU A 209 10.70 -31.52 5.75
N THR A 210 11.18 -30.28 5.79
CA THR A 210 12.61 -29.96 5.63
C THR A 210 13.43 -30.41 6.86
N GLU A 211 12.89 -30.28 8.08
CA GLU A 211 13.53 -30.80 9.29
C GLU A 211 13.61 -32.33 9.30
N THR A 212 12.60 -33.03 8.75
CA THR A 212 12.63 -34.49 8.61
C THR A 212 13.63 -34.98 7.57
N GLU A 213 13.88 -34.23 6.49
CA GLU A 213 14.92 -34.58 5.50
C GLU A 213 16.33 -34.40 6.07
N ILE A 214 16.57 -33.37 6.88
CA ILE A 214 17.90 -33.11 7.50
C ILE A 214 18.23 -34.13 8.60
N MET A 215 17.23 -34.69 9.29
CA MET A 215 17.42 -35.71 10.32
C MET A 215 17.40 -37.16 9.78
N GLY A 216 17.03 -37.35 8.51
CA GLY A 216 16.94 -38.67 7.86
C GLY A 216 18.10 -39.04 6.93
N GLY A 217 19.07 -38.14 6.73
CA GLY A 217 20.23 -38.30 5.84
C GLY A 217 21.54 -38.68 6.52
#